data_AF-A0A944SQL0-F1
#
_entry.id   AF-A0A944SQL0-F1
#
_cell.length_a   1.000
_cell.length_b   1.000
_cell.length_c   1.000
_cell.angle_alpha   90.00
_cell.angle_beta   90.00
_cell.angle_gamma   90.00
#
_symmetry.space_group_name_H-M   'P 1'
#
loop_
_entity.id
_entity.type
_entity.pdbx_description
1 polymer ?
#
loop_
_entity_poly.entity_id
_entity_poly.type
_entity_poly.pdbx_seq_one_letter_code
_entity_poly.pdbx_strand_id
1 'polypeptide(L)'
;VIKKQMRAALSNDALPKYFGYLEEILEANNSGWFVGDDMTIADIAVWSLLGWIAQGVLDDIPTDLPKSFERLTHLYNQISQKPKVQEWKKMTYSYEESATGEYNYHVPDKI
;
A
#
# COMPACT_ATOMS: atom_id res chain seq x y z
N VAL A 1 25.92 -3.26 1.13
CA VAL A 1 25.85 -4.19 2.30
C VAL A 1 24.96 -3.63 3.40
N ILE A 2 25.25 -2.45 3.98
CA ILE A 2 24.44 -1.86 5.08
C ILE A 2 22.99 -1.59 4.67
N LYS A 3 22.74 -0.92 3.53
CA LYS A 3 21.39 -0.64 3.01
C LYS A 3 20.50 -1.89 2.93
N LYS A 4 21.05 -2.97 2.38
CA LYS A 4 20.36 -4.27 2.24
C LYS A 4 20.03 -4.90 3.59
N GLN A 5 20.96 -4.84 4.55
CA GLN A 5 20.72 -5.33 5.92
C GLN A 5 19.63 -4.54 6.64
N MET A 6 19.63 -3.21 6.51
CA MET A 6 18.57 -2.36 7.08
C MET A 6 17.21 -2.65 6.47
N ARG A 7 17.13 -2.90 5.16
CA ARG A 7 15.88 -3.28 4.49
C ARG A 7 15.41 -4.68 4.84
N ALA A 8 16.33 -5.62 5.10
CA ALA A 8 15.98 -6.93 5.63
C ALA A 8 15.38 -6.83 7.04
N ALA A 9 15.97 -6.02 7.93
CA ALA A 9 15.41 -5.75 9.26
C ALA A 9 14.03 -5.06 9.16
N LEU A 10 13.90 -4.10 8.24
CA LEU A 10 12.62 -3.44 7.98
C LEU A 10 11.54 -4.44 7.52
N SER A 11 11.87 -5.34 6.58
CA SER A 11 10.92 -6.30 6.00
C SER A 11 10.54 -7.44 6.93
N ASN A 12 11.47 -7.88 7.78
CA ASN A 12 11.27 -9.06 8.63
C ASN A 12 10.81 -8.73 10.06
N ASP A 13 10.88 -7.47 10.48
CA ASP A 13 10.53 -7.06 11.85
C ASP A 13 9.61 -5.84 11.86
N ALA A 14 10.12 -4.68 11.48
CA ALA A 14 9.40 -3.42 11.67
C ALA A 14 8.10 -3.34 10.84
N LEU A 15 8.13 -3.62 9.53
CA LEU A 15 6.93 -3.56 8.69
C LEU A 15 5.86 -4.56 9.13
N PRO A 16 6.16 -5.87 9.32
CA PRO A 16 5.18 -6.82 9.86
C PRO A 16 4.57 -6.37 11.19
N LYS A 17 5.38 -5.83 12.10
CA LYS A 17 4.91 -5.32 13.39
C LYS A 17 3.92 -4.16 13.24
N TYR A 18 4.24 -3.15 12.44
CA TYR A 18 3.35 -2.01 12.23
C TYR A 18 2.10 -2.39 11.43
N PHE A 19 2.20 -3.32 10.47
CA PHE A 19 1.03 -3.84 9.76
C PHE A 19 0.11 -4.62 10.70
N GLY A 20 0.66 -5.38 11.66
CA GLY A 20 -0.10 -6.01 12.74
C GLY A 20 -0.89 -4.98 13.56
N TYR A 21 -0.28 -3.86 13.93
CA TYR A 21 -1.00 -2.79 14.64
C TYR A 21 -2.12 -2.17 13.79
N LEU A 22 -1.92 -2.01 12.48
CA LEU A 22 -2.96 -1.49 11.60
C LEU A 22 -4.12 -2.48 11.43
N GLU A 23 -3.84 -3.79 11.37
CA GLU A 23 -4.88 -4.84 11.42
C GLU A 23 -5.71 -4.75 12.71
N GLU A 24 -5.05 -4.63 13.87
CA GLU A 24 -5.72 -4.50 15.16
C GLU A 24 -6.60 -3.24 15.23
N ILE A 25 -6.17 -2.12 14.64
CA ILE A 25 -6.97 -0.89 14.59
C ILE A 25 -8.21 -1.08 13.71
N LEU A 26 -8.07 -1.69 12.52
CA LEU A 26 -9.21 -1.99 11.65
C LEU A 26 -10.20 -2.95 12.31
N GLU A 27 -9.69 -3.97 13.01
CA GLU A 27 -10.50 -4.90 13.78
C GLU A 27 -11.25 -4.19 14.92
N ALA A 28 -10.56 -3.35 15.69
CA ALA A 28 -11.15 -2.64 16.81
C ALA A 28 -12.25 -1.65 16.38
N ASN A 29 -12.08 -0.99 15.22
CA ASN A 29 -13.09 -0.07 14.69
C ASN A 29 -14.28 -0.82 14.05
N ASN A 30 -14.07 -2.03 13.53
CA ASN A 30 -15.09 -2.96 13.03
C ASN A 30 -16.04 -2.40 11.93
N SER A 31 -15.65 -1.31 11.25
CA SER A 31 -16.40 -0.74 10.12
C SER A 31 -15.78 -1.07 8.76
N GLY A 32 -14.55 -1.59 8.76
CA GLY A 32 -13.71 -1.72 7.55
C GLY A 32 -12.91 -0.46 7.22
N TRP A 33 -13.08 0.64 7.97
CA TRP A 33 -12.28 1.86 7.88
C TRP A 33 -11.46 2.06 9.16
N PHE A 34 -10.42 2.89 9.11
CA PHE A 34 -9.59 3.18 10.28
C PHE A 34 -10.28 4.06 11.32
N VAL A 35 -11.22 4.92 10.93
CA VAL A 35 -11.85 5.90 11.84
C VAL A 35 -13.33 6.03 11.54
N GLY A 36 -14.19 5.65 12.49
CA GLY A 36 -15.65 5.76 12.35
C GLY A 36 -16.19 4.84 11.25
N ASP A 37 -17.34 5.19 10.68
CA ASP A 37 -18.08 4.31 9.77
C ASP A 37 -17.79 4.57 8.27
N ASP A 38 -17.00 5.59 7.96
CA ASP A 38 -16.74 6.06 6.60
C ASP A 38 -15.25 6.18 6.28
N MET A 39 -14.91 6.13 4.99
CA MET A 39 -13.54 6.34 4.51
C MET A 39 -13.05 7.74 4.85
N THR A 40 -11.86 7.81 5.44
CA THR A 40 -11.18 9.05 5.84
C THR A 40 -9.80 9.17 5.16
N ILE A 41 -9.07 10.23 5.52
CA ILE A 41 -7.69 10.41 5.09
C ILE A 41 -6.74 9.32 5.63
N ALA A 42 -7.06 8.70 6.77
CA ALA A 42 -6.25 7.62 7.33
C ALA A 42 -6.21 6.41 6.39
N ASP A 43 -7.35 6.07 5.80
CA ASP A 43 -7.49 4.98 4.86
C ASP A 43 -6.71 5.22 3.56
N ILE A 44 -6.76 6.45 3.04
CA ILE A 44 -5.97 6.85 1.85
C ILE A 44 -4.47 6.85 2.14
N ALA A 45 -4.04 7.26 3.34
CA ALA A 45 -2.63 7.25 3.72
C ALA A 45 -2.08 5.82 3.75
N VAL A 46 -2.82 4.89 4.37
CA VAL A 46 -2.43 3.47 4.40
C VAL A 46 -2.52 2.84 3.02
N TRP A 47 -3.58 3.12 2.24
CA TRP A 47 -3.67 2.68 0.85
C TRP A 47 -2.43 3.09 0.02
N SER A 48 -1.99 4.35 0.16
CA SER A 48 -0.82 4.86 -0.55
C SER A 48 0.46 4.13 -0.12
N LEU A 49 0.63 3.88 1.19
CA LEU A 49 1.78 3.14 1.73
C LEU A 49 1.84 1.71 1.18
N LEU A 50 0.71 0.99 1.21
CA LEU A 50 0.63 -0.39 0.73
C LEU A 50 0.91 -0.48 -0.77
N GLY A 51 0.36 0.46 -1.56
CA GLY A 51 0.59 0.53 -3.00
C GLY A 51 2.06 0.78 -3.33
N TRP A 52 2.73 1.65 -2.58
CA TRP A 52 4.16 1.93 -2.76
C TRP A 52 5.05 0.70 -2.50
N ILE A 53 4.73 -0.11 -1.49
CA ILE A 53 5.43 -1.38 -1.20
C ILE A 53 5.14 -2.40 -2.30
N ALA A 54 3.88 -2.57 -2.68
CA ALA A 54 3.47 -3.55 -3.67
C ALA A 54 3.97 -3.24 -5.10
N GLN A 55 4.27 -1.98 -5.39
CA GLN A 55 4.87 -1.56 -6.66
C GLN A 55 6.30 -2.10 -6.86
N GLY A 56 7.02 -2.45 -5.78
CA GLY A 56 8.38 -3.00 -5.88
C GLY A 56 9.47 -1.99 -6.21
N VAL A 57 9.21 -0.69 -6.02
CA VAL A 57 10.21 0.39 -6.15
C VAL A 57 11.29 0.31 -5.06
N LEU A 58 11.00 -0.40 -3.96
CA LEU A 58 11.90 -0.58 -2.85
C LEU A 58 12.72 -1.86 -3.03
N ASP A 59 13.95 -1.76 -3.57
CA ASP A 59 14.82 -2.95 -3.69
C ASP A 59 14.98 -3.65 -2.34
N ASP A 60 15.06 -4.97 -2.33
CA ASP A 60 15.22 -5.79 -1.11
C ASP A 60 14.03 -5.69 -0.11
N ILE A 61 12.86 -5.17 -0.50
CA ILE A 61 11.59 -5.28 0.25
C ILE A 61 10.61 -6.15 -0.55
N PRO A 62 10.02 -7.21 0.04
CA PRO A 62 9.05 -8.05 -0.65
C PRO A 62 7.78 -7.28 -1.03
N THR A 63 7.35 -7.38 -2.29
CA THR A 63 6.14 -6.71 -2.80
C THR A 63 4.85 -7.34 -2.30
N ASP A 64 4.91 -8.61 -1.90
CA ASP A 64 3.81 -9.38 -1.36
C ASP A 64 3.69 -9.31 0.17
N LEU A 65 4.55 -8.53 0.83
CA LEU A 65 4.51 -8.35 2.29
C LEU A 65 3.10 -8.00 2.81
N PRO A 66 2.34 -7.07 2.17
CA PRO A 66 0.99 -6.74 2.61
C PRO A 66 -0.03 -7.88 2.50
N LYS A 67 0.18 -8.86 1.61
CA LYS A 67 -0.83 -9.90 1.29
C LYS A 67 -1.14 -10.82 2.45
N SER A 68 -0.24 -10.89 3.43
CA SER A 68 -0.43 -11.66 4.66
C SER A 68 -1.36 -10.99 5.68
N PHE A 69 -1.76 -9.75 5.43
CA PHE A 69 -2.63 -8.94 6.28
C PHE A 69 -3.98 -8.74 5.58
N GLU A 70 -4.96 -9.55 5.98
CA GLU A 70 -6.24 -9.68 5.26
C GLU A 70 -7.08 -8.40 5.25
N ARG A 71 -7.21 -7.68 6.38
CA ARG A 71 -8.02 -6.46 6.44
C ARG A 71 -7.34 -5.33 5.69
N LEU A 72 -6.01 -5.23 5.76
CA LEU A 72 -5.24 -4.26 4.99
C LEU A 72 -5.35 -4.51 3.49
N THR A 73 -5.26 -5.78 3.07
CA THR A 73 -5.45 -6.18 1.68
C THR A 73 -6.87 -5.87 1.21
N HIS A 74 -7.87 -6.15 2.04
CA HIS A 74 -9.27 -5.82 1.75
C HIS A 74 -9.48 -4.31 1.60
N LEU A 75 -9.00 -3.51 2.56
CA LEU A 75 -9.06 -2.05 2.52
C LEU A 75 -8.42 -1.51 1.23
N TYR A 76 -7.22 -1.99 0.89
CA TYR A 76 -6.53 -1.55 -0.31
C TYR A 76 -7.36 -1.82 -1.58
N ASN A 77 -7.88 -3.05 -1.69
CA ASN A 77 -8.64 -3.48 -2.85
C ASN A 77 -9.98 -2.73 -2.95
N GLN A 78 -10.65 -2.44 -1.82
CA GLN A 78 -11.87 -1.64 -1.79
C GLN A 78 -11.63 -0.19 -2.22
N ILE A 79 -10.57 0.46 -1.73
CA ILE A 79 -10.23 1.85 -2.08
C ILE A 79 -9.81 1.93 -3.55
N SER A 80 -9.00 0.98 -4.02
CA SER A 80 -8.53 0.94 -5.41
C SER A 80 -9.67 0.85 -6.42
N GLN A 81 -10.82 0.27 -6.05
CA GLN A 81 -12.00 0.18 -6.93
C GLN A 81 -12.85 1.47 -6.98
N LYS A 82 -12.60 2.46 -6.10
CA LYS A 82 -13.41 3.68 -6.08
C LYS A 82 -13.15 4.53 -7.34
N PRO A 83 -14.20 5.02 -8.03
CA PRO A 83 -14.04 5.78 -9.28
C PRO A 83 -13.10 6.99 -9.17
N LYS A 84 -13.19 7.75 -8.07
CA LYS A 84 -12.32 8.92 -7.84
C LYS A 84 -10.84 8.55 -7.66
N VAL A 85 -10.56 7.39 -7.05
CA VAL A 85 -9.19 6.89 -6.89
C VAL A 85 -8.65 6.46 -8.24
N GLN A 86 -9.45 5.75 -9.04
CA GLN A 86 -9.11 5.37 -10.41
C GLN A 86 -8.86 6.57 -11.32
N GLU A 87 -9.70 7.61 -11.23
CA GLU A 87 -9.52 8.88 -11.94
C GLU A 87 -8.21 9.57 -11.53
N TRP A 88 -7.96 9.68 -10.22
CA TRP A 88 -6.70 10.25 -9.70
C TRP A 88 -5.47 9.47 -10.15
N LYS A 89 -5.52 8.13 -10.12
CA LYS A 89 -4.43 7.27 -10.60
C LYS A 89 -4.13 7.54 -12.06
N LYS A 90 -5.17 7.66 -12.91
CA LYS A 90 -4.99 8.04 -14.31
C LYS A 90 -4.32 9.40 -14.40
N MET A 91 -4.87 10.45 -13.79
CA MET A 91 -4.28 11.79 -13.86
C MET A 91 -2.82 11.88 -13.37
N THR A 92 -2.47 11.11 -12.36
CA THR A 92 -1.15 11.19 -11.71
C THR A 92 -0.12 10.31 -12.40
N TYR A 93 -0.53 9.15 -12.91
CA TYR A 93 0.38 8.13 -13.46
C TYR A 93 0.23 7.91 -14.97
N SER A 94 -0.73 8.54 -15.64
CA SER A 94 -0.83 8.55 -17.11
C SER A 94 0.13 9.55 -17.75
N TYR A 95 1.39 9.56 -17.31
CA TYR A 95 2.45 10.15 -18.12
C TYR A 95 2.68 9.22 -19.30
N GLU A 96 2.65 9.77 -20.51
CA GLU A 96 3.07 9.12 -21.76
C GLU A 96 4.26 8.21 -21.48
N GLU A 97 4.21 6.95 -21.95
CA GLU A 97 5.28 5.95 -21.86
C GLU A 97 6.65 6.62 -21.93
N SER A 98 7.25 6.91 -20.77
CA SER A 98 8.52 7.62 -20.77
C SER A 98 9.53 6.68 -21.43
N ALA A 99 10.13 7.15 -22.52
CA ALA A 99 10.98 6.39 -23.44
C ALA A 99 12.26 5.79 -22.80
N THR A 100 12.39 5.84 -21.47
CA THR A 100 13.55 5.37 -20.72
C THR A 100 13.24 4.27 -19.70
N GLY A 101 11.98 3.90 -19.47
CA GLY A 101 11.60 2.71 -18.68
C GLY A 101 12.02 2.67 -17.20
N GLU A 102 12.72 3.68 -16.68
CA GLU A 102 13.32 3.65 -15.35
C GLU A 102 12.35 3.96 -14.20
N TYR A 103 11.18 4.56 -14.47
CA TYR A 103 10.20 4.93 -13.44
C TYR A 103 8.74 4.81 -13.92
N ASN A 104 8.32 3.59 -14.29
CA ASN A 104 6.90 3.33 -14.52
C ASN A 104 6.18 3.24 -13.17
N TYR A 105 5.62 4.36 -12.73
CA TYR A 105 4.83 4.45 -11.50
C TYR A 105 3.45 3.81 -11.69
N HIS A 106 3.37 2.47 -11.60
CA HIS A 106 2.09 1.77 -11.62
C HIS A 106 1.70 1.34 -10.21
N VAL A 107 0.94 2.18 -9.51
CA VAL A 107 0.28 1.76 -8.26
C VAL A 107 -0.68 0.60 -8.62
N PRO A 108 -0.54 -0.60 -8.04
CA PRO A 108 -1.35 -1.76 -8.43
C PRO A 108 -2.85 -1.50 -8.25
N ASP A 109 -3.71 -2.06 -9.12
CA ASP A 109 -5.16 -2.02 -8.90
C ASP A 109 -5.63 -2.98 -7.79
N LYS A 110 -4.78 -3.96 -7.47
CA LYS A 110 -4.99 -4.91 -6.38
C LYS A 110 -3.67 -5.38 -5.81
N ILE A 111 -3.69 -5.77 -4.53
CA ILE A 111 -2.61 -6.49 -3.86
C ILE A 111 -3.15 -7.81 -3.32
#